data_AF-A0A498FYR4-F1
#
_entry.id   AF-A0A498FYR4-F1
#
_cell.length_a   1.000
_cell.length_b   1.000
_cell.length_c   1.000
_cell.angle_alpha   90.00
_cell.angle_beta   90.00
_cell.angle_gamma   90.00
#
_symmetry.space_group_name_H-M   'P 1'
#
loop_
_entity.id
_entity.type
_entity.pdbx_description
1 polymer ?
#
loop_
_entity_poly.entity_id
_entity_poly.type
_entity_poly.pdbx_seq_one_letter_code
_entity_poly.pdbx_strand_id
1 'polypeptide(L)'
;MKVGSETKLYKAERTDVSQNQGKFRTYFNFPGRALPDHADHGYGPLATIVESFMDPDTHIAMHPHRDEEIISWVPAGVMRHGDQDGNDLVTDADHLMVMNAGETFWHE
;
A
#
# COMPACT_ATOMS: atom_id res chain seq x y z
N MET A 1 19.72 -13.56 26.57
CA MET A 1 18.82 -12.45 26.98
C MET A 1 17.51 -12.63 26.25
N LYS A 2 16.40 -12.84 26.97
CA LYS A 2 15.06 -12.75 26.37
C LYS A 2 14.66 -11.28 26.44
N VAL A 3 14.76 -10.56 25.32
CA VAL A 3 14.14 -9.24 25.21
C VAL A 3 12.65 -9.51 25.05
N GLY A 4 11.90 -9.49 26.16
CA GLY A 4 10.45 -9.46 26.09
C GLY A 4 10.06 -8.08 25.58
N SER A 5 9.82 -7.94 24.28
CA SER A 5 9.14 -6.74 23.80
C SER A 5 7.67 -6.90 24.20
N GLU A 6 7.20 -6.12 25.17
CA GLU A 6 5.76 -5.98 25.37
C GLU A 6 5.16 -5.38 24.09
N THR A 7 4.40 -6.18 23.36
CA THR A 7 3.68 -5.70 22.17
C THR A 7 2.53 -4.82 22.64
N LYS A 8 2.68 -3.50 22.52
CA LYS A 8 1.60 -2.55 22.76
C LYS A 8 0.76 -2.40 21.50
N LEU A 9 -0.54 -2.68 21.61
CA LEU A 9 -1.51 -2.51 20.52
C LEU A 9 -2.00 -1.06 20.48
N TYR A 10 -1.79 -0.38 19.36
CA TYR A 10 -2.39 0.92 19.06
C TYR A 10 -3.54 0.70 18.07
N LYS A 11 -4.78 0.95 18.52
CA LYS A 11 -5.96 0.86 17.65
C LYS A 11 -6.15 2.17 16.91
N ALA A 12 -6.43 2.08 15.61
CA ALA A 12 -6.87 3.20 14.80
C ALA A 12 -8.33 3.01 14.43
N GLU A 13 -9.09 4.11 14.42
CA GLU A 13 -10.39 4.15 13.77
C GLU A 13 -10.22 4.14 12.25
N ARG A 14 -11.31 3.91 11.51
CA ARG A 14 -11.27 4.01 10.04
C ARG A 14 -10.90 5.44 9.63
N THR A 15 -9.94 5.55 8.72
CA THR A 15 -9.48 6.82 8.17
C THR A 15 -10.60 7.60 7.49
N ASP A 16 -10.58 8.93 7.64
CA ASP A 16 -11.40 9.89 6.91
C ASP A 16 -10.72 10.36 5.61
N VAL A 17 -9.43 10.05 5.43
CA VAL A 17 -8.68 10.35 4.21
C VAL A 17 -8.96 9.26 3.17
N SER A 18 -9.78 9.60 2.18
CA SER A 18 -10.19 8.68 1.13
C SER A 18 -10.31 9.36 -0.23
N GLN A 19 -10.23 8.57 -1.29
CA GLN A 19 -10.57 9.00 -2.64
C GLN A 19 -11.55 8.01 -3.26
N ASN A 20 -12.55 8.56 -3.94
CA ASN A 20 -13.54 7.77 -4.67
C ASN A 20 -13.54 8.22 -6.13
N GLN A 21 -13.08 7.34 -7.01
CA GLN A 21 -12.99 7.54 -8.45
C GLN A 21 -13.97 6.61 -9.19
N GLY A 22 -15.11 6.31 -8.56
CA GLY A 22 -16.13 5.39 -9.07
C GLY A 22 -15.74 3.94 -8.86
N LYS A 23 -15.16 3.31 -9.90
CA LYS A 23 -14.75 1.90 -9.87
C LYS A 23 -13.51 1.64 -9.02
N PHE A 24 -12.73 2.69 -8.74
CA PHE A 24 -11.55 2.64 -7.88
C PHE A 24 -11.77 3.50 -6.65
N ARG A 25 -11.72 2.90 -5.46
CA ARG A 25 -11.86 3.61 -4.18
C ARG A 25 -10.69 3.25 -3.27
N THR A 26 -10.13 4.26 -2.60
CA THR A 26 -8.97 4.09 -1.72
C THR A 26 -9.19 4.77 -0.37
N TYR A 27 -8.68 4.13 0.68
CA TYR A 27 -8.66 4.65 2.04
C TYR A 27 -7.21 4.65 2.54
N PHE A 28 -6.72 5.81 2.97
CA PHE A 28 -5.32 6.02 3.32
C PHE A 28 -5.14 6.01 4.83
N ASN A 29 -4.46 4.99 5.35
CA ASN A 29 -4.15 4.86 6.77
C ASN A 29 -2.69 5.26 7.03
N PHE A 30 -2.47 6.09 8.03
CA PHE A 30 -1.16 6.65 8.37
C PHE A 30 -0.72 6.16 9.76
N PRO A 31 0.14 5.13 9.85
CA PRO A 31 0.41 4.42 11.09
C PRO A 31 0.95 5.30 12.23
N GLY A 32 1.76 6.31 11.91
CA GLY A 32 2.29 7.25 12.89
C GLY A 32 1.19 8.00 13.65
N ARG A 33 0.05 8.28 13.02
CA ARG A 33 -1.09 8.97 13.66
C ARG A 33 -1.79 8.14 14.75
N ALA A 34 -1.58 6.82 14.78
CA ALA A 34 -2.14 5.97 15.82
C ALA A 34 -1.33 6.03 17.13
N LEU A 35 -0.12 6.60 17.11
CA LEU A 35 0.76 6.69 18.27
C LEU A 35 0.61 8.07 18.96
N PRO A 36 0.37 8.10 20.29
CA PRO A 36 0.38 9.36 21.04
C PRO A 36 1.72 10.09 20.88
N ASP A 37 1.66 11.41 20.71
CA ASP A 37 2.81 12.31 20.60
C ASP A 37 3.80 11.99 19.46
N HIS A 38 3.40 11.18 18.47
CA HIS A 38 4.22 10.88 17.30
C HIS A 38 4.09 12.00 16.25
N ALA A 39 5.22 12.59 15.86
CA ALA A 39 5.23 13.77 14.99
C ALA A 39 5.09 13.46 13.50
N ASP A 40 5.46 12.25 13.06
CA ASP A 40 5.37 11.82 11.66
C ASP A 40 4.06 11.04 11.41
N HIS A 41 3.54 11.15 10.19
CA HIS A 41 2.42 10.35 9.69
C HIS A 41 2.80 8.87 9.52
N GLY A 42 4.06 8.57 9.19
CA GLY A 42 4.58 7.22 9.10
C GLY A 42 5.06 6.69 10.46
N TYR A 43 5.28 5.38 10.57
CA TYR A 43 5.96 4.77 11.72
C TYR A 43 7.24 4.08 11.24
N GLY A 44 8.38 4.76 11.42
CA GLY A 44 9.64 4.35 10.81
C GLY A 44 9.50 4.29 9.29
N PRO A 45 9.88 3.18 8.62
CA PRO A 45 9.78 3.06 7.17
C PRO A 45 8.35 2.83 6.65
N LEU A 46 7.37 2.57 7.53
CA LEU A 46 5.99 2.34 7.11
C LEU A 46 5.24 3.68 7.00
N ALA A 47 5.23 4.26 5.81
CA ALA A 47 4.65 5.57 5.55
C ALA A 47 3.10 5.55 5.52
N THR A 48 2.53 4.66 4.70
CA THR A 48 1.08 4.60 4.46
C THR A 48 0.63 3.16 4.21
N ILE A 49 -0.57 2.81 4.66
CA ILE A 49 -1.29 1.60 4.26
C ILE A 49 -2.52 2.04 3.48
N VAL A 50 -2.60 1.67 2.20
CA VAL A 50 -3.74 2.01 1.34
C VAL A 50 -4.64 0.78 1.19
N GLU A 51 -5.87 0.89 1.65
CA GLU A 51 -6.91 -0.09 1.34
C GLU A 51 -7.55 0.28 0.01
N SER A 52 -7.36 -0.56 -1.01
CA SER A 52 -7.81 -0.33 -2.38
C SER A 52 -8.94 -1.26 -2.78
N PHE A 53 -10.03 -0.71 -3.30
CA PHE A 53 -11.19 -1.45 -3.81
C PHE A 53 -11.39 -1.15 -5.29
N MET A 54 -11.17 -2.16 -6.13
CA MET A 54 -11.28 -2.07 -7.58
C MET A 54 -12.43 -2.96 -8.06
N ASP A 55 -13.36 -2.39 -8.83
CA ASP A 55 -14.35 -3.19 -9.55
C ASP A 55 -13.66 -3.93 -10.71
N PRO A 56 -14.23 -5.03 -11.23
CA PRO A 56 -13.70 -5.69 -12.43
C PRO A 56 -13.49 -4.71 -13.59
N ASP A 57 -12.43 -4.95 -14.35
CA ASP A 57 -11.98 -4.13 -15.49
C ASP A 57 -11.61 -2.68 -15.13
N THR A 58 -11.32 -2.39 -13.86
CA THR A 58 -10.66 -1.13 -13.47
C THR A 58 -9.21 -1.14 -13.96
N HIS A 59 -8.79 -0.07 -14.63
CA HIS A 59 -7.41 0.14 -15.04
C HIS A 59 -6.87 1.41 -14.38
N ILE A 60 -5.79 1.26 -13.61
CA ILE A 60 -4.99 2.39 -13.13
C ILE A 60 -3.95 2.64 -14.21
N ALA A 61 -4.04 3.76 -14.90
CA ALA A 61 -3.14 4.03 -16.02
C ALA A 61 -1.68 4.16 -15.55
N MET A 62 -0.74 3.84 -16.45
CA MET A 62 0.70 3.99 -16.27
C MET A 62 1.09 5.29 -15.55
N HIS A 63 1.71 5.16 -14.37
CA HIS A 63 2.08 6.29 -13.50
C HIS A 63 3.42 6.04 -12.78
N PRO A 64 4.14 7.10 -12.38
CA PRO A 64 5.43 6.96 -11.71
C PRO A 64 5.31 6.87 -10.19
N HIS A 65 6.21 6.08 -9.59
CA HIS A 65 6.63 6.17 -8.20
C HIS A 65 8.12 6.51 -8.11
N ARG A 66 8.56 7.05 -6.98
CA ARG A 66 9.94 7.46 -6.74
C ARG A 66 10.27 7.36 -5.26
N ASP A 67 11.46 6.85 -4.94
CA ASP A 67 12.00 6.75 -3.59
C ASP A 67 11.06 5.95 -2.64
N GLU A 68 10.36 4.95 -3.17
CA GLU A 68 9.35 4.14 -2.48
C GLU A 68 9.59 2.63 -2.64
N GLU A 69 9.35 1.88 -1.58
CA GLU A 69 9.13 0.43 -1.61
C GLU A 69 7.62 0.18 -1.51
N ILE A 70 7.03 -0.49 -2.49
CA ILE A 70 5.59 -0.76 -2.54
C ILE A 70 5.36 -2.24 -2.38
N ILE A 71 4.54 -2.60 -1.40
CA ILE A 71 4.12 -3.98 -1.14
C ILE A 71 2.63 -4.07 -1.41
N SER A 72 2.23 -4.96 -2.32
CA SER A 72 0.83 -5.18 -2.68
C SER A 72 0.39 -6.61 -2.36
N TRP A 73 -0.79 -6.72 -1.74
CA TRP A 73 -1.45 -7.98 -1.43
C TRP A 73 -2.92 -7.91 -1.83
N VAL A 74 -3.41 -8.93 -2.53
CA VAL A 74 -4.76 -8.97 -3.10
C VAL A 74 -5.54 -10.10 -2.45
N PRO A 75 -6.21 -9.87 -1.30
CA PRO A 75 -6.89 -10.94 -0.57
C PRO A 75 -8.10 -11.54 -1.30
N ALA A 76 -8.66 -10.82 -2.28
CA ALA A 76 -9.82 -11.27 -3.04
C ALA A 76 -9.73 -10.76 -4.49
N GLY A 77 -9.99 -11.65 -5.44
CA GLY A 77 -9.86 -11.35 -6.87
C GLY A 77 -8.42 -11.51 -7.36
N VAL A 78 -8.09 -10.80 -8.44
CA VAL A 78 -6.79 -10.84 -9.09
C VAL A 78 -6.45 -9.45 -9.60
N MET A 79 -5.21 -9.01 -9.37
CA MET A 79 -4.63 -7.81 -9.98
C MET A 79 -3.59 -8.22 -11.02
N ARG A 80 -3.55 -7.52 -12.14
CA ARG A 80 -2.47 -7.60 -13.13
C ARG A 80 -1.65 -6.34 -13.04
N HIS A 81 -0.34 -6.50 -13.11
CA HIS A 81 0.62 -5.42 -13.06
C HIS A 81 1.47 -5.48 -14.32
N GLY A 82 1.68 -4.32 -14.93
CA GLY A 82 2.64 -4.13 -16.01
C GLY A 82 3.57 -2.96 -15.68
N ASP A 83 4.83 -3.04 -16.10
CA ASP A 83 5.77 -1.95 -15.90
C ASP A 83 6.53 -1.56 -17.17
N GLN A 84 7.22 -0.43 -17.12
CA GLN A 84 8.01 0.10 -18.24
C GLN A 84 9.21 -0.78 -18.63
N ASP A 85 9.64 -1.70 -17.75
CA ASP A 85 10.75 -2.62 -18.00
C ASP A 85 10.27 -3.92 -18.69
N GLY A 86 8.95 -4.05 -18.90
CA GLY A 86 8.32 -5.17 -19.59
C GLY A 86 8.01 -6.36 -18.68
N ASN A 87 7.99 -6.15 -17.36
CA ASN A 87 7.51 -7.19 -16.45
C ASN A 87 5.98 -7.20 -16.43
N ASP A 88 5.41 -8.40 -16.52
CA ASP A 88 3.98 -8.65 -16.38
C ASP A 88 3.75 -9.63 -15.24
N LEU A 89 3.07 -9.17 -14.18
CA LEU A 89 2.84 -9.95 -12.98
C LEU A 89 1.34 -10.08 -12.68
N VAL A 90 0.99 -11.20 -12.06
CA VAL A 90 -0.37 -11.46 -11.56
C VAL A 90 -0.28 -11.63 -10.04
N THR A 91 -1.07 -10.87 -9.29
CA THR A 91 -1.14 -10.95 -7.83
C THR A 91 -2.53 -11.36 -7.39
N ASP A 92 -2.62 -12.42 -6.60
CA ASP A 92 -3.85 -12.93 -5.99
C ASP A 92 -3.63 -13.16 -4.48
N ALA A 93 -4.53 -13.91 -3.81
CA ALA A 93 -4.48 -14.11 -2.37
C ALA A 93 -3.24 -14.87 -1.87
N ASP A 94 -2.60 -15.65 -2.75
CA ASP A 94 -1.44 -16.49 -2.42
C ASP A 94 -0.10 -15.81 -2.76
N HIS A 95 -0.13 -14.63 -3.37
CA HIS A 95 1.05 -13.91 -3.83
C HIS A 95 1.20 -12.55 -3.14
N LEU A 96 2.46 -12.18 -2.86
CA LEU A 96 2.85 -10.85 -2.43
C LEU A 96 3.70 -10.23 -3.53
N MET A 97 3.36 -9.04 -3.99
CA MET A 97 4.17 -8.29 -4.94
C MET A 97 4.95 -7.20 -4.22
N VAL A 98 6.22 -7.06 -4.57
CA VAL A 98 7.13 -6.04 -4.03
C VAL A 98 7.76 -5.30 -5.19
N MET A 99 7.69 -3.97 -5.17
CA MET A 99 8.28 -3.09 -6.18
C MET A 99 9.22 -2.10 -5.50
N ASN A 100 10.44 -2.00 -6.02
CA ASN A 100 11.42 -1.00 -5.61
C ASN A 100 11.42 0.11 -6.66
N ALA A 101 10.92 1.29 -6.29
CA ALA A 101 10.84 2.39 -7.24
C ALA A 101 12.20 3.05 -7.51
N GLY A 102 13.17 2.90 -6.60
CA GLY A 102 14.48 3.54 -6.70
C GLY A 102 14.36 5.03 -7.04
N GLU A 103 15.10 5.49 -8.04
CA GLU A 103 15.03 6.88 -8.51
C GLU A 103 13.70 7.21 -9.22
N THR A 104 13.14 6.26 -9.97
CA THR A 104 11.81 6.36 -10.59
C THR A 104 11.41 4.99 -11.14
N PHE A 105 10.12 4.67 -11.08
CA PHE A 105 9.55 3.44 -11.63
C PHE A 105 8.14 3.71 -12.14
N TRP A 106 7.86 3.30 -13.37
CA TRP A 106 6.54 3.49 -13.99
C TRP A 106 5.82 2.16 -14.11
N HIS A 107 4.57 2.14 -13.65
CA HIS A 107 3.73 0.95 -13.69
C HIS A 107 2.25 1.24 -13.86
N GLU A 108 1.51 0.19 -14.19
CA GLU A 108 0.04 0.13 -14.22
C GLU A 108 -0.52 -1.13 -13.56
#